data_AF-A0A7J9WYD0-F1
#
_entry.id   AF-A0A7J9WYD0-F1
#
_cell.length_a   1.000
_cell.length_b   1.000
_cell.length_c   1.000
_cell.angle_alpha   90.00
_cell.angle_beta   90.00
_cell.angle_gamma   90.00
#
_symmetry.space_group_name_H-M   'P 1'
#
loop_
_entity.id
_entity.type
_entity.pdbx_description
1 polymer ?
#
loop_
_entity_poly.entity_id
_entity_poly.type
_entity_poly.pdbx_seq_one_letter_code
_entity_poly.pdbx_strand_id
1 'polypeptide(L)'
;MFGRKKDDTRSRAVVTQERVPLARGGVSIGAILTGVVVAFGALTLLLALAGGILAATDTIDDVTNVSGEDAVAVTAGAVAGVVLVIAWLFAYMWGGYTAGRMGRGAGLLNGLLVPVVAVVLLLAVGAIASALGAEAEFNNPLGTVRLPVEESNLVDVGTGIGIAVLVAMFFGAIVGGMLGARWHTKLERRAAEKNVVRDTGDHRRHEDDGRAAEERRRLSQRADERRQTPATPAATPPPPGQTTGPRGG
;
A
#
# COMPACT_ATOMS: atom_id res chain seq x y z
N MET A 1 28.08 -18.56 -59.50
CA MET A 1 28.84 -17.90 -58.41
C MET A 1 27.84 -17.52 -57.33
N PHE A 2 27.98 -18.13 -56.15
CA PHE A 2 27.00 -18.18 -55.07
C PHE A 2 27.00 -16.91 -54.20
N GLY A 3 25.83 -16.62 -53.62
CA GLY A 3 25.75 -16.35 -52.18
C GLY A 3 25.82 -14.91 -51.71
N ARG A 4 24.65 -14.26 -51.72
CA ARG A 4 24.32 -13.07 -50.94
C ARG A 4 24.53 -13.35 -49.44
N LYS A 5 25.63 -12.89 -48.84
CA LYS A 5 25.76 -12.72 -47.39
C LYS A 5 24.83 -11.58 -46.97
N LYS A 6 23.67 -11.92 -46.41
CA LYS A 6 22.99 -11.01 -45.49
C LYS A 6 23.54 -11.34 -44.12
N ASP A 7 24.41 -10.48 -43.63
CA ASP A 7 24.90 -10.53 -42.27
C ASP A 7 23.70 -10.39 -41.33
N ASP A 8 23.44 -11.47 -40.60
CA ASP A 8 22.38 -11.58 -39.61
C ASP A 8 22.86 -10.87 -38.34
N THR A 9 22.83 -9.54 -38.32
CA THR A 9 23.01 -8.71 -37.12
C THR A 9 21.77 -8.76 -36.21
N ARG A 10 21.21 -9.95 -36.00
CA ARG A 10 20.25 -10.26 -34.92
C ARG A 10 20.93 -11.02 -33.78
N SER A 11 22.17 -10.66 -33.46
CA SER A 11 22.76 -11.07 -32.19
C SER A 11 22.44 -10.03 -31.12
N ARG A 12 21.62 -10.47 -30.16
CA ARG A 12 21.54 -9.96 -28.79
C ARG A 12 20.91 -8.57 -28.60
N ALA A 13 19.60 -8.49 -28.84
CA ALA A 13 18.78 -7.77 -27.90
C ALA A 13 18.81 -8.57 -26.58
N VAL A 14 19.72 -8.21 -25.69
CA VAL A 14 19.58 -8.50 -24.26
C VAL A 14 18.20 -7.95 -23.91
N VAL A 15 17.23 -8.85 -23.74
CA VAL A 15 15.96 -8.50 -23.10
C VAL A 15 16.37 -8.15 -21.68
N THR A 16 16.71 -6.89 -21.48
CA THR A 16 16.64 -6.25 -20.17
C THR A 16 15.28 -6.61 -19.65
N GLN A 17 15.28 -7.48 -18.65
CA GLN A 17 14.15 -7.79 -17.81
C GLN A 17 13.72 -6.43 -17.26
N GLU A 18 12.83 -5.77 -18.00
CA GLU A 18 12.15 -4.56 -17.59
C GLU A 18 11.34 -5.03 -16.40
N ARG A 19 11.95 -4.93 -15.20
CA ARG A 19 11.23 -5.02 -13.95
C ARG A 19 10.19 -3.95 -14.10
N VAL A 20 8.97 -4.33 -14.46
CA VAL A 20 7.81 -3.45 -14.48
C VAL A 20 7.90 -2.73 -13.16
N PRO A 21 8.21 -1.42 -13.12
CA PRO A 21 8.14 -0.71 -11.88
C PRO A 21 6.66 -0.75 -11.55
N LEU A 22 6.26 -1.67 -10.68
CA LEU A 22 5.00 -1.58 -9.98
C LEU A 22 5.09 -0.20 -9.34
N ALA A 23 4.50 0.80 -9.99
CA ALA A 23 4.31 2.14 -9.47
C ALA A 23 3.38 1.97 -8.27
N ARG A 24 3.99 1.52 -7.17
CA ARG A 24 3.35 0.99 -5.99
C ARG A 24 3.37 2.11 -4.97
N GLY A 25 2.20 2.47 -4.46
CA GLY A 25 2.11 3.17 -3.18
C GLY A 25 2.49 4.64 -3.23
N GLY A 26 1.68 5.45 -3.90
CA GLY A 26 1.79 6.90 -3.82
C GLY A 26 1.09 7.46 -2.57
N VAL A 27 1.69 8.49 -1.99
CA VAL A 27 1.02 9.37 -1.04
C VAL A 27 0.02 10.24 -1.82
N SER A 28 -1.25 10.26 -1.41
CA SER A 28 -2.31 11.02 -2.08
C SER A 28 -2.79 12.15 -1.20
N ILE A 29 -2.57 13.40 -1.63
CA ILE A 29 -3.00 14.60 -0.89
C ILE A 29 -4.52 14.59 -0.69
N GLY A 30 -5.29 14.26 -1.72
CA GLY A 30 -6.75 14.19 -1.61
C GLY A 30 -7.24 13.15 -0.61
N ALA A 31 -6.55 12.01 -0.52
CA ALA A 31 -6.86 10.98 0.48
C ALA A 31 -6.57 11.46 1.90
N ILE A 32 -5.47 12.17 2.10
CA ILE A 32 -5.07 12.70 3.41
C ILE A 32 -6.04 13.77 3.86
N LEU A 33 -6.37 14.75 2.99
CA LEU A 33 -7.33 15.81 3.31
C LEU A 33 -8.72 15.24 3.66
N THR A 34 -9.17 14.23 2.92
CA THR A 34 -10.43 13.54 3.25
C THR A 34 -10.35 12.86 4.62
N GLY A 35 -9.21 12.24 4.94
CA GLY A 35 -8.93 11.66 6.25
C GLY A 35 -8.95 12.68 7.38
N VAL A 36 -8.41 13.87 7.15
CA VAL A 36 -8.45 14.97 8.12
C VAL A 36 -9.90 15.42 8.37
N VAL A 37 -10.68 15.64 7.31
CA VAL A 37 -12.08 16.04 7.43
C VAL A 37 -12.90 14.99 8.19
N VAL A 38 -12.71 13.70 7.88
CA VAL A 38 -13.41 12.62 8.57
C VAL A 38 -12.96 12.50 10.02
N ALA A 39 -11.67 12.68 10.33
CA ALA A 39 -11.18 12.69 11.70
C ALA A 39 -11.85 13.80 12.51
N PHE A 40 -11.89 15.04 11.98
CA PHE A 40 -12.56 16.14 12.67
C PHE A 40 -14.05 15.90 12.84
N GLY A 41 -14.75 15.41 11.81
CA GLY A 41 -16.18 15.07 11.91
C GLY A 41 -16.47 13.95 12.91
N ALA A 42 -15.63 12.91 12.96
CA ALA A 42 -15.77 11.85 13.94
C ALA A 42 -15.48 12.35 15.36
N LEU A 43 -14.45 13.18 15.52
CA LEU A 43 -14.09 13.76 16.81
C LEU A 43 -15.21 14.64 17.35
N THR A 44 -15.78 15.53 16.53
CA THR A 44 -16.87 16.41 16.96
C THR A 44 -18.10 15.62 17.38
N LEU A 45 -18.46 14.55 16.66
CA LEU A 45 -19.57 13.67 17.04
C LEU A 45 -19.31 12.93 18.36
N LEU A 46 -18.09 12.41 18.56
CA LEU A 46 -17.73 11.70 19.79
C LEU A 46 -17.69 12.64 21.01
N LEU A 47 -17.15 13.84 20.85
CA LEU A 47 -17.13 14.84 21.91
C LEU A 47 -18.54 15.39 22.21
N ALA A 48 -19.37 15.60 21.19
CA ALA A 48 -20.76 16.00 21.38
C ALA A 48 -21.56 14.92 22.11
N LEU A 49 -21.32 13.64 21.80
CA LEU A 49 -21.92 12.53 22.52
C LEU A 49 -21.47 12.50 23.99
N ALA A 50 -20.16 12.60 24.24
CA ALA A 50 -19.62 12.62 25.60
C ALA A 50 -20.16 13.80 26.41
N GLY A 51 -20.16 15.01 25.84
CA GLY A 51 -20.71 16.20 26.46
C GLY A 51 -22.23 16.11 26.68
N GLY A 52 -22.96 15.48 25.76
CA GLY A 52 -24.40 15.24 25.90
C GLY A 52 -24.73 14.28 27.04
N ILE A 53 -23.94 13.21 27.23
CA ILE A 53 -24.08 12.29 28.37
C ILE A 53 -23.83 13.03 29.68
N LEU A 54 -22.74 13.79 29.73
CA LEU A 54 -22.34 14.57 30.89
C LEU A 54 -23.43 15.57 31.29
N ALA A 55 -23.98 16.29 30.32
CA ALA A 55 -25.12 17.20 30.49
C ALA A 55 -26.38 16.50 31.00
N ALA A 56 -26.70 15.31 30.49
CA ALA A 56 -27.87 14.54 30.92
C ALA A 56 -27.74 14.02 32.36
N THR A 57 -26.51 13.83 32.84
CA THR A 57 -26.22 13.36 34.21
C THR A 57 -25.94 14.48 35.21
N ASP A 58 -25.97 15.75 34.78
CA ASP A 58 -25.65 16.93 35.61
C ASP A 58 -24.23 16.88 36.22
N THR A 59 -23.29 16.24 35.53
CA THR A 59 -21.89 16.06 36.00
C THR A 59 -20.89 16.98 35.29
N ILE A 60 -21.39 18.01 34.59
CA ILE A 60 -20.53 18.95 33.86
C ILE A 60 -19.58 19.67 34.82
N ASP A 61 -20.09 20.14 35.95
CA ASP A 61 -19.29 20.87 36.92
C ASP A 61 -18.21 20.00 37.57
N ASP A 62 -18.48 18.71 37.81
CA ASP A 62 -17.53 17.77 38.40
C ASP A 62 -16.30 17.53 37.52
N VAL A 63 -16.46 17.48 36.20
CA VAL A 63 -15.35 17.23 35.26
C VAL A 63 -14.68 18.50 34.74
N THR A 64 -15.35 19.66 34.83
CA THR A 64 -14.82 20.94 34.35
C THR A 64 -14.13 21.74 35.46
N ASN A 65 -14.59 21.61 36.71
CA ASN A 65 -14.00 22.29 37.86
C ASN A 65 -13.09 21.37 38.67
N VAL A 66 -12.05 20.81 38.04
CA VAL A 66 -11.01 20.01 38.69
C VAL A 66 -10.05 20.94 39.45
N SER A 67 -10.55 21.56 40.52
CA SER A 67 -9.83 22.62 41.26
C SER A 67 -9.54 22.25 42.71
N GLY A 68 -9.95 21.07 43.16
CA GLY A 68 -9.82 20.62 44.55
C GLY A 68 -9.04 19.31 44.68
N GLU A 69 -8.44 19.10 45.85
CA GLU A 69 -7.85 17.81 46.29
C GLU A 69 -8.92 16.74 46.59
N ASP A 70 -10.19 17.04 46.34
CA ASP A 70 -11.29 16.09 46.51
C ASP A 70 -11.11 14.90 45.57
N ALA A 71 -11.08 13.71 46.16
CA ALA A 71 -10.90 12.45 45.44
C ALA A 71 -11.96 12.24 44.33
N VAL A 72 -13.16 12.81 44.50
CA VAL A 72 -14.25 12.77 43.52
C VAL A 72 -13.91 13.59 42.28
N ALA A 73 -13.43 14.83 42.45
CA ALA A 73 -13.04 15.72 41.35
C ALA A 73 -11.82 15.17 40.58
N VAL A 74 -10.84 14.61 41.29
CA VAL A 74 -9.68 13.94 40.66
C VAL A 74 -10.11 12.75 39.82
N THR A 75 -11.04 11.93 40.33
CA THR A 75 -11.55 10.76 39.60
C THR A 75 -12.35 11.19 38.37
N ALA A 76 -13.21 12.19 38.50
CA ALA A 76 -14.01 12.73 37.41
C ALA A 76 -13.13 13.31 36.28
N GLY A 77 -12.11 14.10 36.64
CA GLY A 77 -11.12 14.63 35.69
C GLY A 77 -10.34 13.53 34.97
N ALA A 78 -9.92 12.48 35.68
CA ALA A 78 -9.24 11.34 35.08
C ALA A 78 -10.14 10.59 34.07
N VAL A 79 -11.42 10.38 34.42
CA VAL A 79 -12.40 9.75 33.51
C VAL A 79 -12.61 10.61 32.26
N ALA A 80 -12.79 11.92 32.41
CA ALA A 80 -12.93 12.84 31.29
C ALA A 80 -11.70 12.83 30.38
N GLY A 81 -10.49 12.83 30.96
CA GLY A 81 -9.22 12.70 30.22
C GLY A 81 -9.12 11.39 29.43
N VAL A 82 -9.52 10.26 30.02
CA VAL A 82 -9.54 8.96 29.34
C VAL A 82 -10.54 8.96 28.18
N VAL A 83 -11.75 9.49 28.40
CA VAL A 83 -12.78 9.61 27.35
C VAL A 83 -12.28 10.48 26.20
N LEU A 84 -11.59 11.58 26.49
CA LEU A 84 -10.96 12.44 25.48
C LEU A 84 -9.93 11.67 24.65
N VAL A 85 -9.00 10.96 25.29
CA VAL A 85 -7.97 10.16 24.59
C VAL A 85 -8.61 9.09 23.70
N ILE A 86 -9.64 8.41 24.19
CA ILE A 86 -10.40 7.41 23.43
C ILE A 86 -11.11 8.06 22.24
N ALA A 87 -11.73 9.21 22.42
CA ALA A 87 -12.40 9.93 21.32
C ALA A 87 -11.40 10.29 20.20
N TRP A 88 -10.23 10.83 20.57
CA TRP A 88 -9.16 11.12 19.61
C TRP A 88 -8.63 9.86 18.91
N LEU A 89 -8.42 8.77 19.66
CA LEU A 89 -8.00 7.49 19.10
C LEU A 89 -8.97 7.02 18.00
N PHE A 90 -10.26 6.94 18.31
CA PHE A 90 -11.27 6.45 17.38
C PHE A 90 -11.48 7.41 16.21
N ALA A 91 -11.52 8.72 16.46
CA ALA A 91 -11.66 9.71 15.41
C ALA A 91 -10.54 9.60 14.36
N TYR A 92 -9.28 9.53 14.81
CA TYR A 92 -8.15 9.40 13.91
C TYR A 92 -8.02 8.01 13.29
N MET A 93 -8.49 6.96 13.97
CA MET A 93 -8.63 5.64 13.35
C MET A 93 -9.60 5.67 12.16
N TRP A 94 -10.75 6.34 12.30
CA TRP A 94 -11.68 6.52 11.19
C TRP A 94 -11.09 7.38 10.06
N GLY A 95 -10.44 8.50 10.41
CA GLY A 95 -9.75 9.37 9.45
C GLY A 95 -8.66 8.63 8.67
N GLY A 96 -7.75 7.94 9.37
CA GLY A 96 -6.72 7.10 8.77
C GLY A 96 -7.30 6.00 7.88
N TYR A 97 -8.40 5.36 8.30
CA TYR A 97 -9.10 4.34 7.49
C TYR A 97 -9.65 4.90 6.17
N THR A 98 -10.11 6.16 6.13
CA THR A 98 -10.51 6.83 4.87
C THR A 98 -9.32 7.17 3.98
N ALA A 99 -8.21 7.66 4.55
CA ALA A 99 -7.02 7.96 3.80
C ALA A 99 -6.40 6.68 3.20
N GLY A 100 -6.39 5.60 3.98
CA GLY A 100 -5.86 4.30 3.59
C GLY A 100 -6.65 3.61 2.47
N ARG A 101 -7.99 3.77 2.43
CA ARG A 101 -8.83 3.18 1.36
C ARG A 101 -8.74 3.96 0.04
N MET A 102 -8.45 5.25 0.08
CA MET A 102 -8.26 6.08 -1.12
C MET A 102 -6.82 6.06 -1.64
N GLY A 103 -5.84 5.87 -0.75
CA GLY A 103 -4.42 5.81 -1.08
C GLY A 103 -4.02 4.49 -1.75
N ARG A 104 -3.79 4.51 -3.06
CA ARG A 104 -3.35 3.34 -3.84
C ARG A 104 -1.95 2.89 -3.40
N GLY A 105 -1.89 1.86 -2.55
CA GLY A 105 -0.69 1.08 -2.22
C GLY A 105 0.18 1.56 -1.05
N ALA A 106 -0.18 2.66 -0.38
CA ALA A 106 0.58 3.23 0.74
C ALA A 106 -0.33 3.66 1.91
N GLY A 107 -1.28 2.80 2.31
CA GLY A 107 -2.26 3.17 3.35
C GLY A 107 -1.66 3.50 4.72
N LEU A 108 -0.52 2.88 5.07
CA LEU A 108 0.22 3.22 6.28
C LEU A 108 0.74 4.67 6.23
N LEU A 109 1.40 5.05 5.13
CA LEU A 109 1.91 6.41 4.92
C LEU A 109 0.75 7.40 4.86
N ASN A 110 -0.28 7.13 4.06
CA ASN A 110 -1.44 8.02 3.96
C ASN A 110 -2.16 8.19 5.30
N GLY A 111 -2.26 7.12 6.11
CA GLY A 111 -2.78 7.20 7.48
C GLY A 111 -1.90 8.04 8.39
N LEU A 112 -0.58 7.84 8.38
CA LEU A 112 0.37 8.63 9.18
C LEU A 112 0.37 10.12 8.82
N LEU A 113 0.15 10.45 7.55
CA LEU A 113 0.09 11.85 7.12
C LEU A 113 -1.19 12.58 7.57
N VAL A 114 -2.27 11.88 7.93
CA VAL A 114 -3.50 12.51 8.44
C VAL A 114 -3.24 13.39 9.67
N PRO A 115 -2.68 12.87 10.79
CA PRO A 115 -2.39 13.69 11.96
C PRO A 115 -1.34 14.76 11.68
N VAL A 116 -0.35 14.50 10.82
CA VAL A 116 0.66 15.49 10.44
C VAL A 116 0.00 16.69 9.75
N VAL A 117 -0.85 16.44 8.74
CA VAL A 117 -1.55 17.51 8.02
C VAL A 117 -2.54 18.22 8.94
N ALA A 118 -3.22 17.50 9.85
CA ALA A 118 -4.10 18.12 10.84
C ALA A 118 -3.34 19.10 11.76
N VAL A 119 -2.14 18.73 12.23
CA VAL A 119 -1.27 19.62 13.03
C VAL A 119 -0.81 20.82 12.20
N VAL A 120 -0.41 20.61 10.94
CA VAL A 120 -0.03 21.73 10.06
C VAL A 120 -1.19 22.71 9.85
N LEU A 121 -2.41 22.20 9.65
CA LEU A 121 -3.60 23.04 9.53
C LEU A 121 -3.91 23.79 10.83
N LEU A 122 -3.77 23.13 11.98
CA LEU A 122 -3.91 23.78 13.29
C LEU A 122 -2.94 24.95 13.45
N LEU A 123 -1.65 24.74 13.12
CA LEU A 123 -0.63 25.79 13.16
C LEU A 123 -0.93 26.92 12.16
N ALA A 124 -1.39 26.58 10.96
CA ALA A 124 -1.75 27.57 9.95
C ALA A 124 -2.94 28.44 10.40
N VAL A 125 -3.99 27.82 10.96
CA VAL A 125 -5.14 28.55 11.53
C VAL A 125 -4.70 29.42 12.71
N GLY A 126 -3.87 28.90 13.60
CA GLY A 126 -3.32 29.67 14.73
C GLY A 126 -2.50 30.88 14.29
N ALA A 127 -1.68 30.73 13.24
CA ALA A 127 -0.91 31.83 12.67
C ALA A 127 -1.79 32.89 11.98
N ILE A 128 -2.87 32.48 11.32
CA ILE A 128 -3.83 33.41 10.71
C ILE A 128 -4.59 34.16 11.81
N ALA A 129 -5.06 33.47 12.85
CA ALA A 129 -5.76 34.08 13.97
C ALA A 129 -4.89 35.14 14.65
N SER A 130 -3.63 34.81 14.96
CA SER A 130 -2.71 35.76 15.59
C SER A 130 -2.39 36.96 14.68
N ALA A 131 -2.24 36.75 13.37
CA ALA A 131 -2.00 37.84 12.42
C ALA A 131 -3.20 38.78 12.26
N LEU A 132 -4.43 38.28 12.44
CA LEU A 132 -5.66 39.08 12.39
C LEU A 132 -5.90 39.88 13.68
N GLY A 133 -5.00 39.82 14.65
CA GLY A 133 -5.21 40.46 15.94
C GLY A 133 -6.35 39.82 16.74
N ALA A 134 -6.78 38.60 16.36
CA ALA A 134 -7.42 37.72 17.32
C ALA A 134 -6.29 37.26 18.25
N GLU A 135 -5.89 38.17 19.13
CA GLU A 135 -5.31 37.75 20.39
C GLU A 135 -6.32 36.75 20.93
N ALA A 136 -5.93 35.48 21.01
CA ALA A 136 -6.59 34.57 21.91
C ALA A 136 -6.39 35.24 23.26
N GLU A 137 -7.33 36.11 23.63
CA GLU A 137 -7.49 36.57 24.98
C GLU A 137 -7.72 35.27 25.76
N PHE A 138 -6.62 34.66 26.20
CA PHE A 138 -6.52 34.15 27.55
C PHE A 138 -6.69 35.38 28.44
N ASN A 139 -7.87 35.99 28.39
CA ASN A 139 -8.36 36.82 29.45
C ASN A 139 -8.35 35.84 30.60
N ASN A 140 -7.32 35.91 31.44
CA ASN A 140 -7.27 35.21 32.69
C ASN A 140 -8.18 36.04 33.62
N PRO A 141 -9.47 35.70 33.82
CA PRO A 141 -10.23 36.23 34.94
C PRO A 141 -9.63 35.78 36.30
N LEU A 142 -8.53 35.01 36.28
CA LEU A 142 -7.76 34.53 37.41
C LEU A 142 -6.99 35.62 38.17
N GLY A 143 -7.08 36.90 37.76
CA GLY A 143 -6.63 38.01 38.60
C GLY A 143 -7.35 38.07 39.96
N THR A 144 -8.55 37.50 40.08
CA THR A 144 -9.40 37.62 41.27
C THR A 144 -9.83 36.33 41.94
N VAL A 145 -9.54 35.16 41.38
CA VAL A 145 -9.80 33.86 42.03
C VAL A 145 -8.56 33.00 41.90
N ARG A 146 -7.60 33.23 42.81
CA ARG A 146 -6.50 32.29 43.04
C ARG A 146 -7.11 31.03 43.64
N LEU A 147 -7.40 30.05 42.80
CA LEU A 147 -7.62 28.68 43.23
C LEU A 147 -6.31 28.20 43.89
N PRO A 148 -6.33 27.76 45.16
CA PRO A 148 -5.16 27.22 45.84
C PRO A 148 -4.90 25.80 45.32
N VAL A 149 -4.50 25.72 44.07
CA VAL A 149 -3.95 24.51 43.44
C VAL A 149 -2.57 24.91 42.95
N GLU A 150 -1.55 24.13 43.29
CA GLU A 150 -0.20 24.32 42.76
C GLU A 150 -0.28 24.27 41.22
N GLU A 151 -0.06 25.42 40.56
CA GLU A 151 -0.12 25.51 39.09
C GLU A 151 0.80 24.48 38.40
N SER A 152 1.88 24.04 39.07
CA SER A 152 2.76 22.99 38.60
C SER A 152 2.04 21.66 38.35
N ASN A 153 1.11 21.26 39.22
CA ASN A 153 0.43 19.97 39.10
C ASN A 153 -0.58 19.98 37.94
N LEU A 154 -1.23 21.12 37.67
CA LEU A 154 -2.14 21.25 36.52
C LEU A 154 -1.38 21.22 35.19
N VAL A 155 -0.22 21.87 35.11
CA VAL A 155 0.63 21.84 33.91
C VAL A 155 1.14 20.42 33.65
N ASP A 156 1.52 19.68 34.69
CA ASP A 156 2.00 18.29 34.55
C ASP A 156 0.89 17.33 34.11
N VAL A 157 -0.30 17.41 34.70
CA VAL A 157 -1.45 16.56 34.32
C VAL A 157 -1.94 16.90 32.90
N GLY A 158 -2.06 18.20 32.58
CA GLY A 158 -2.46 18.66 31.26
C GLY A 158 -1.47 18.25 30.17
N THR A 159 -0.16 18.32 30.48
CA THR A 159 0.90 17.85 29.58
C THR A 159 0.80 16.34 29.36
N GLY A 160 0.57 15.56 30.43
CA GLY A 160 0.39 14.11 30.33
C GLY A 160 -0.78 13.72 29.42
N ILE A 161 -1.95 14.35 29.60
CA ILE A 161 -3.12 14.12 28.75
C ILE A 161 -2.84 14.57 27.31
N GLY A 162 -2.18 15.72 27.11
CA GLY A 162 -1.80 16.20 25.78
C GLY A 162 -0.90 15.22 25.03
N ILE A 163 0.12 14.66 25.69
CA ILE A 163 0.97 13.61 25.11
C ILE A 163 0.15 12.36 24.81
N ALA A 164 -0.72 11.92 25.72
CA ALA A 164 -1.57 10.75 25.51
C ALA A 164 -2.50 10.92 24.29
N VAL A 165 -3.09 12.10 24.12
CA VAL A 165 -3.90 12.46 22.95
C VAL A 165 -3.07 12.40 21.67
N LEU A 166 -1.87 13.00 21.66
CA LEU A 166 -0.97 12.93 20.49
C LEU A 166 -0.64 11.48 20.14
N VAL A 167 -0.24 10.66 21.12
CA VAL A 167 0.07 9.24 20.89
C VAL A 167 -1.15 8.50 20.34
N ALA A 168 -2.33 8.70 20.93
CA ALA A 168 -3.58 8.09 20.47
C ALA A 168 -3.95 8.50 19.03
N MET A 169 -3.76 9.77 18.70
CA MET A 169 -4.03 10.35 17.39
C MET A 169 -3.15 9.71 16.30
N PHE A 170 -1.84 9.61 16.55
CA PHE A 170 -0.92 8.93 15.62
C PHE A 170 -1.18 7.43 15.54
N PHE A 171 -1.34 6.76 16.69
CA PHE A 171 -1.57 5.32 16.74
C PHE A 171 -2.88 4.93 16.04
N GLY A 172 -3.97 5.64 16.33
CA GLY A 172 -5.27 5.44 15.69
C GLY A 172 -5.18 5.59 14.18
N ALA A 173 -4.58 6.69 13.69
CA ALA A 173 -4.44 6.95 12.27
C ALA A 173 -3.60 5.90 11.52
N ILE A 174 -2.52 5.42 12.13
CA ILE A 174 -1.69 4.33 11.60
C ILE A 174 -2.52 3.04 11.46
N VAL A 175 -3.17 2.63 12.54
CA VAL A 175 -4.01 1.41 12.57
C VAL A 175 -5.13 1.51 11.53
N GLY A 176 -5.83 2.64 11.51
CA GLY A 176 -6.88 2.92 10.53
C GLY A 176 -6.38 2.85 9.09
N GLY A 177 -5.27 3.51 8.79
CA GLY A 177 -4.65 3.52 7.46
C GLY A 177 -4.24 2.14 6.96
N MET A 178 -3.68 1.30 7.85
CA MET A 178 -3.39 -0.09 7.53
C MET A 178 -4.65 -0.90 7.24
N LEU A 179 -5.69 -0.77 8.08
CA LEU A 179 -6.96 -1.45 7.87
C LEU A 179 -7.61 -1.06 6.53
N GLY A 180 -7.50 0.22 6.15
CA GLY A 180 -8.03 0.74 4.88
C GLY A 180 -7.34 0.17 3.65
N ALA A 181 -6.01 0.03 3.69
CA ALA A 181 -5.24 -0.51 2.55
C ALA A 181 -5.22 -2.05 2.47
N ARG A 182 -5.55 -2.76 3.55
CA ARG A 182 -5.56 -4.23 3.57
C ARG A 182 -6.52 -4.82 2.54
N TRP A 183 -7.62 -4.13 2.24
CA TRP A 183 -8.62 -4.60 1.27
C TRP A 183 -8.11 -4.57 -0.17
N HIS A 184 -7.36 -3.53 -0.56
CA HIS A 184 -6.76 -3.42 -1.90
C HIS A 184 -5.56 -4.35 -2.08
N THR A 185 -4.74 -4.49 -1.05
CA THR A 185 -3.54 -5.33 -1.10
C THR A 185 -3.87 -6.81 -1.37
N LYS A 186 -5.02 -7.30 -0.87
CA LYS A 186 -5.45 -8.69 -1.07
C LYS A 186 -5.93 -8.97 -2.50
N LEU A 187 -6.55 -7.98 -3.15
CA LEU A 187 -7.03 -8.09 -4.54
C LEU A 187 -5.89 -7.94 -5.54
N GLU A 188 -4.96 -7.01 -5.29
CA GLU A 188 -3.79 -6.78 -6.13
C GLU A 188 -2.84 -7.98 -6.14
N ARG A 189 -2.68 -8.67 -4.99
CA ARG A 189 -1.83 -9.87 -4.92
C ARG A 189 -2.37 -11.02 -5.78
N ARG A 190 -3.69 -11.17 -5.85
CA ARG A 190 -4.37 -12.17 -6.71
C ARG A 190 -4.30 -11.81 -8.20
N ALA A 191 -4.41 -10.52 -8.52
CA ALA A 191 -4.29 -10.04 -9.90
C ALA A 191 -2.85 -10.18 -10.43
N ALA A 192 -1.85 -9.85 -9.61
CA ALA A 192 -0.44 -10.00 -9.96
C ALA A 192 -0.07 -11.48 -10.17
N GLU A 193 -0.54 -12.38 -9.31
CA GLU A 193 -0.32 -13.83 -9.44
C GLU A 193 -0.96 -14.39 -10.72
N LYS A 194 -2.18 -13.96 -11.06
CA LYS A 194 -2.86 -14.33 -12.31
C LYS A 194 -2.12 -13.83 -13.56
N ASN A 195 -1.59 -12.61 -13.52
CA ASN A 195 -0.84 -12.03 -14.64
C ASN A 195 0.51 -12.73 -14.84
N VAL A 196 1.23 -13.09 -13.77
CA VAL A 196 2.48 -13.86 -13.86
C VAL A 196 2.23 -15.26 -14.44
N VAL A 197 1.15 -15.94 -14.00
CA VAL A 197 0.79 -17.26 -14.54
C VAL A 197 0.40 -17.17 -16.02
N ARG A 198 -0.29 -16.09 -16.44
CA ARG A 198 -0.64 -15.85 -17.84
C ARG A 198 0.59 -15.60 -18.71
N ASP A 199 1.47 -14.71 -18.28
CA ASP A 199 2.71 -14.34 -19.00
C ASP A 199 3.64 -15.55 -19.19
N THR A 200 3.80 -16.35 -18.13
CA THR A 200 4.57 -17.60 -18.19
C THR A 200 3.91 -18.66 -19.08
N GLY A 201 2.58 -18.62 -19.24
CA GLY A 201 1.84 -19.50 -20.14
C GLY A 201 2.00 -19.11 -21.61
N ASP A 202 1.91 -17.82 -21.92
CA ASP A 202 2.08 -17.30 -23.29
C ASP A 202 3.52 -17.51 -23.78
N HIS A 203 4.53 -17.29 -22.93
CA HIS A 203 5.92 -17.56 -23.30
C HIS A 203 6.18 -19.03 -23.65
N ARG A 204 5.66 -19.98 -22.87
CA ARG A 204 5.83 -21.41 -23.17
C ARG A 204 5.15 -21.81 -24.47
N ARG A 205 3.96 -21.27 -24.77
CA ARG A 205 3.27 -21.52 -26.05
C ARG A 205 4.08 -21.01 -27.24
N HIS A 206 4.64 -19.81 -27.14
CA HIS A 206 5.47 -19.26 -28.22
C HIS A 206 6.76 -20.07 -28.47
N GLU A 207 7.36 -20.63 -27.42
CA GLU A 207 8.51 -21.54 -27.56
C GLU A 207 8.12 -22.86 -28.23
N ASP A 208 7.00 -23.47 -27.83
CA ASP A 208 6.51 -24.73 -28.39
C ASP A 208 6.12 -24.57 -29.87
N ASP A 209 5.42 -23.47 -30.21
CA ASP A 209 5.05 -23.14 -31.59
C ASP A 209 6.30 -22.89 -32.46
N GLY A 210 7.32 -22.24 -31.90
CA GLY A 210 8.61 -22.03 -32.55
C GLY A 210 9.33 -23.34 -32.87
N ARG A 211 9.37 -24.28 -31.90
CA ARG A 211 9.96 -25.61 -32.09
C ARG A 211 9.21 -26.42 -33.14
N ALA A 212 7.88 -26.41 -33.10
CA ALA A 212 7.05 -27.10 -34.08
C ALA A 212 7.24 -26.54 -35.51
N ALA A 213 7.40 -25.21 -35.63
CA ALA A 213 7.67 -24.57 -36.92
C ALA A 213 9.07 -24.92 -37.46
N GLU A 214 10.09 -24.99 -36.61
CA GLU A 214 11.43 -25.44 -37.01
C GLU A 214 11.45 -26.90 -37.45
N GLU A 215 10.76 -27.78 -36.73
CA GLU A 215 10.68 -29.20 -37.07
C GLU A 215 10.01 -29.40 -38.44
N ARG A 216 8.91 -28.70 -38.71
CA ARG A 216 8.25 -28.70 -40.03
C ARG A 216 9.20 -28.26 -41.14
N ARG A 217 9.99 -27.20 -40.93
CA ARG A 217 10.99 -26.74 -41.91
C ARG A 217 12.06 -27.79 -42.18
N ARG A 218 12.57 -28.46 -41.13
CA ARG A 218 13.56 -29.55 -41.28
C ARG A 218 12.99 -30.74 -42.04
N LEU A 219 11.73 -31.10 -41.76
CA LEU A 219 11.04 -32.19 -42.48
C LEU A 219 10.84 -31.83 -43.96
N SER A 220 10.42 -30.60 -44.27
CA SER A 220 10.30 -30.11 -45.65
C SER A 220 11.65 -30.14 -46.38
N GLN A 221 12.73 -29.66 -45.75
CA GLN A 221 14.07 -29.71 -46.33
C GLN A 221 14.53 -31.14 -46.62
N ARG A 222 14.34 -32.07 -45.68
CA ARG A 222 14.65 -33.50 -45.90
C ARG A 222 13.82 -34.12 -47.02
N ALA A 223 12.56 -33.72 -47.16
CA ALA A 223 11.70 -34.19 -48.23
C ALA A 223 12.16 -33.67 -49.60
N ASP A 224 12.59 -32.41 -49.67
CA ASP A 224 13.14 -31.80 -50.88
C ASP A 224 14.49 -32.42 -51.26
N GLU A 225 15.38 -32.68 -50.30
CA GLU A 225 16.64 -33.40 -50.53
C GLU A 225 16.40 -34.81 -51.08
N ARG A 226 15.43 -35.55 -50.52
CA ARG A 226 15.06 -36.88 -51.06
C ARG A 226 14.49 -36.81 -52.47
N ARG A 227 13.78 -35.74 -52.84
CA ARG A 227 13.28 -35.54 -54.21
C ARG A 227 14.40 -35.19 -55.19
N GLN A 228 15.43 -34.48 -54.75
CA GLN A 228 16.55 -34.06 -55.59
C GLN A 228 17.66 -35.13 -55.72
N THR A 229 17.70 -36.10 -54.82
CA THR A 229 18.66 -37.22 -54.90
C THR A 229 18.16 -38.25 -55.91
N PRO A 230 18.84 -38.49 -57.05
CA PRO A 230 18.43 -39.52 -58.00
C PRO A 230 18.52 -40.89 -57.32
N ALA A 231 17.49 -41.72 -57.46
CA ALA A 231 17.60 -43.12 -57.06
C ALA A 231 18.74 -43.78 -57.84
N THR A 232 19.82 -44.16 -57.15
CA THR A 232 20.85 -45.01 -57.73
C THR A 232 20.19 -46.30 -58.23
N PRO A 233 20.30 -46.66 -59.51
CA PRO A 233 19.72 -47.90 -60.01
C PRO A 233 20.30 -49.06 -59.22
N ALA A 234 19.43 -49.91 -58.66
CA ALA A 234 19.84 -51.14 -58.02
C ALA A 234 20.71 -51.95 -59.00
N ALA A 235 21.95 -52.22 -58.59
CA ALA A 235 22.90 -53.00 -59.38
C ALA A 235 22.28 -54.37 -59.73
N THR A 236 22.18 -54.65 -61.04
CA THR A 236 21.77 -55.95 -61.56
C THR A 236 22.77 -57.02 -61.09
N PRO A 237 22.32 -58.12 -60.48
CA PRO A 237 23.23 -59.18 -60.03
C PRO A 237 23.94 -59.83 -61.24
N PRO A 238 25.23 -60.17 -61.13
CA PRO A 238 25.99 -60.73 -62.24
C PRO A 238 25.53 -62.16 -62.58
N PRO A 239 25.61 -62.56 -63.87
CA PRO A 239 25.19 -63.90 -64.30
C PRO A 239 26.11 -65.00 -63.75
N PRO A 240 25.57 -66.21 -63.46
CA PRO A 240 26.36 -67.32 -62.96
C PRO A 240 27.37 -67.79 -64.02
N GLY A 241 28.65 -67.57 -63.74
CA GLY A 241 29.77 -68.07 -64.54
C GLY A 241 29.92 -69.58 -64.37
N GLN A 242 29.78 -70.30 -65.48
CA GLN A 242 30.24 -71.68 -65.63
C GLN A 242 31.77 -71.70 -65.58
N THR A 243 32.39 -72.63 -64.85
CA THR A 243 33.61 -73.33 -65.25
C THR A 243 33.98 -74.43 -64.24
N THR A 244 33.81 -75.67 -64.71
CA THR A 244 34.78 -76.78 -64.68
C THR A 244 35.48 -77.15 -63.37
N GLY A 245 35.22 -78.39 -62.91
CA GLY A 245 36.09 -79.12 -61.96
C GLY A 245 37.52 -79.35 -62.49
N PRO A 246 38.41 -79.99 -61.71
CA PRO A 246 38.34 -81.45 -61.64
C PRO A 246 38.76 -82.11 -60.30
N ARG A 247 38.22 -83.33 -60.13
CA ARG A 247 38.84 -84.58 -59.63
C ARG A 247 39.86 -84.53 -58.46
N GLY A 248 39.49 -85.27 -57.41
CA GLY A 248 40.20 -86.50 -57.05
C GLY A 248 41.22 -86.40 -55.92
N GLY A 249 41.03 -87.27 -54.92
CA GLY A 249 41.94 -87.48 -53.78
C GLY A 249 41.15 -87.91 -52.57
#